data_AF-A0A949GZW2-F1
#
_entry.id   AF-A0A949GZW2-F1
#
_cell.length_a   1.000
_cell.length_b   1.000
_cell.length_c   1.000
_cell.angle_alpha   90.00
_cell.angle_beta   90.00
_cell.angle_gamma   90.00
#
_symmetry.space_group_name_H-M   'P 1'
#
loop_
_entity.id
_entity.type
_entity.pdbx_description
1 polymer ?
#
loop_
_entity_poly.entity_id
_entity_poly.type
_entity_poly.pdbx_seq_one_letter_code
_entity_poly.pdbx_strand_id
1 'polypeptide(L)'
;MKRIVTLGLAVASVGLTASCSTGPRTPDEFRVVRKAPLTVPPDYNLRPPAPGSSRPQELEPDAQARIAVFGADIGKDASEGEKLLVREAGGDAVDRSVRAAIDFDAAQTLRKSRSFSDSILNFGRPKTEPVIDQEAEAERLRAEKVAVEDLTGGKDVIVKRKRSGKLPGL
;
A
#
# COMPACT_ATOMS: atom_id res chain seq x y z
N MET A 1 -1.62 -14.51 58.37
CA MET A 1 -2.98 -14.09 57.99
C MET A 1 -2.89 -13.15 56.79
N LYS A 2 -3.63 -13.47 55.71
CA LYS A 2 -4.15 -12.60 54.64
C LYS A 2 -3.15 -11.97 53.62
N ARG A 3 -3.06 -12.67 52.49
CA ARG A 3 -2.57 -12.26 51.16
C ARG A 3 -3.65 -11.41 50.46
N ILE A 4 -3.46 -10.10 50.29
CA ILE A 4 -4.35 -9.25 49.44
C ILE A 4 -3.57 -8.02 48.91
N VAL A 5 -2.68 -8.15 47.91
CA VAL A 5 -2.19 -6.99 47.12
C VAL A 5 -1.89 -7.34 45.65
N THR A 6 -2.57 -8.32 45.05
CA THR A 6 -2.35 -8.68 43.63
C THR A 6 -3.63 -8.64 42.79
N LEU A 7 -4.54 -7.72 43.12
CA LEU A 7 -5.79 -7.50 42.38
C LEU A 7 -5.90 -6.03 41.92
N GLY A 8 -4.85 -5.50 41.29
CA GLY A 8 -4.84 -4.17 40.70
C GLY A 8 -4.35 -4.12 39.25
N LEU A 9 -3.79 -5.22 38.73
CA LEU A 9 -3.14 -5.29 37.42
C LEU A 9 -3.74 -6.39 36.53
N ALA A 10 -5.07 -6.56 36.58
CA ALA A 10 -5.78 -7.52 35.73
C ALA A 10 -6.98 -6.92 34.98
N VAL A 11 -7.29 -5.63 35.20
CA VAL A 11 -8.39 -4.93 34.50
C VAL A 11 -7.88 -4.08 33.33
N ALA A 12 -6.56 -3.89 33.19
CA ALA A 12 -5.97 -3.10 32.09
C ALA A 12 -5.54 -3.95 30.86
N SER A 13 -5.72 -5.27 30.87
CA SER A 13 -5.35 -6.15 29.75
C SER A 13 -6.52 -6.61 28.88
N VAL A 14 -7.75 -6.17 29.17
CA VAL A 14 -8.97 -6.56 28.43
C VAL A 14 -9.39 -5.49 27.39
N GLY A 15 -8.74 -4.31 27.38
CA GLY A 15 -9.05 -3.23 26.44
C GLY A 15 -8.25 -3.22 25.13
N LEU A 16 -7.28 -4.12 24.94
CA LEU A 16 -6.31 -4.04 23.82
C LEU A 16 -6.44 -5.15 22.77
N THR A 17 -7.52 -5.94 22.78
CA THR A 17 -7.75 -6.99 21.76
C THR A 17 -8.81 -6.62 20.73
N ALA A 18 -9.46 -5.44 20.85
CA ALA A 18 -10.51 -5.02 19.92
C ALA A 18 -10.00 -4.30 18.66
N SER A 19 -8.71 -3.99 18.55
CA SER A 19 -8.13 -3.28 17.39
C SER A 19 -7.70 -4.20 16.24
N CYS A 20 -7.81 -5.51 16.41
CA CYS A 20 -7.61 -6.51 15.34
C CYS A 20 -8.95 -7.13 14.91
N SER A 21 -9.99 -6.31 14.71
CA SER A 21 -11.16 -6.78 13.96
C SER A 21 -10.82 -6.77 12.46
N THR A 22 -10.05 -7.77 12.04
CA THR A 22 -10.03 -8.20 10.64
C THR A 22 -11.39 -8.84 10.39
N GLY A 23 -12.39 -8.00 10.11
CA GLY A 23 -13.72 -8.47 9.74
C GLY A 23 -13.61 -9.46 8.56
N PRO A 24 -14.53 -10.42 8.43
CA PRO A 24 -14.55 -11.31 7.28
C PRO A 24 -14.52 -10.47 6.01
N ARG A 25 -13.55 -10.71 5.13
CA ARG A 25 -13.54 -10.16 3.77
C ARG A 25 -14.66 -10.83 3.01
N THR A 26 -15.89 -10.38 3.23
CA THR A 26 -17.05 -10.84 2.49
C THR A 26 -16.84 -10.47 1.01
N PRO A 27 -17.07 -11.40 0.07
CA PRO A 27 -16.98 -11.11 -1.35
C PRO A 27 -17.82 -9.88 -1.69
N ASP A 28 -17.27 -8.99 -2.50
CA ASP A 28 -17.92 -7.76 -2.92
C ASP A 28 -19.14 -8.08 -3.79
N GLU A 29 -20.33 -7.77 -3.28
CA GLU A 29 -21.62 -8.04 -3.91
C GLU A 29 -21.86 -7.23 -5.19
N PHE A 30 -21.06 -6.19 -5.44
CA PHE A 30 -21.12 -5.38 -6.66
C PHE A 30 -20.03 -5.74 -7.67
N ARG A 31 -19.15 -6.69 -7.35
CA ARG A 31 -18.06 -7.09 -8.25
C ARG A 31 -18.58 -8.03 -9.34
N VAL A 32 -18.82 -7.47 -10.52
CA VAL A 32 -19.20 -8.26 -11.71
C VAL A 32 -17.95 -8.93 -12.30
N VAL A 33 -17.86 -10.26 -12.16
CA VAL A 33 -16.82 -11.07 -12.79
C VAL A 33 -17.37 -11.72 -14.06
N ARG A 34 -16.66 -11.56 -15.18
CA ARG A 34 -16.97 -12.24 -16.44
C ARG A 34 -16.36 -13.64 -16.43
N LYS A 35 -17.20 -14.67 -16.66
CA LYS A 35 -16.71 -16.03 -16.92
C LYS A 35 -16.15 -16.14 -18.35
N ALA A 36 -15.14 -16.98 -18.53
CA ALA A 36 -14.60 -17.28 -19.85
C ALA A 36 -15.70 -17.86 -20.78
N PRO A 37 -15.66 -17.56 -22.09
CA PRO A 37 -16.60 -18.12 -23.05
C PRO A 37 -16.48 -19.65 -23.11
N LEU A 38 -17.62 -20.34 -23.18
CA LEU A 38 -17.66 -21.79 -23.29
C LEU A 38 -17.39 -22.22 -24.73
N THR A 39 -16.28 -22.92 -24.98
CA THR A 39 -16.04 -23.60 -26.25
C THR A 39 -16.33 -25.09 -26.09
N VAL A 40 -17.00 -25.67 -27.08
CA VAL A 40 -17.31 -27.10 -27.09
C VAL A 40 -16.05 -27.84 -27.55
N PRO A 41 -15.46 -28.73 -26.74
CA PRO A 41 -14.31 -29.52 -27.16
C PRO A 41 -14.70 -30.44 -28.34
N PRO A 42 -13.76 -30.73 -29.25
CA PRO A 42 -14.01 -31.63 -30.38
C PRO A 42 -14.35 -33.07 -29.95
N ASP A 43 -13.96 -33.47 -28.73
CA ASP A 43 -14.26 -34.78 -28.16
C ASP A 43 -15.32 -34.71 -27.05
N TYR A 44 -16.52 -35.22 -27.34
CA TYR A 44 -17.66 -35.30 -26.43
C TYR A 44 -17.58 -36.45 -25.40
N ASN A 45 -16.50 -37.25 -25.43
CA ASN A 45 -16.34 -38.46 -24.61
C ASN A 45 -15.62 -38.24 -23.26
N LEU A 46 -15.40 -37.00 -22.86
CA LEU A 46 -14.85 -36.72 -21.54
C LEU A 46 -15.95 -36.85 -20.49
N ARG A 47 -15.71 -37.67 -19.47
CA ARG A 47 -16.56 -37.76 -18.29
C ARG A 47 -16.67 -36.35 -17.68
N PRO A 48 -17.89 -35.83 -17.43
CA PRO A 48 -18.06 -34.56 -16.76
C PRO A 48 -17.24 -34.54 -15.47
N PRO A 49 -16.46 -33.48 -15.20
CA PRO A 49 -15.72 -33.37 -13.96
C PRO A 49 -16.70 -33.44 -12.79
N ALA A 50 -16.30 -34.15 -11.72
CA ALA A 50 -17.15 -34.30 -10.56
C ALA A 50 -17.54 -32.93 -9.99
N PRO A 51 -18.81 -32.71 -9.61
CA PRO A 51 -19.22 -31.47 -9.00
C PRO A 51 -18.36 -31.20 -7.75
N GLY A 52 -17.61 -30.09 -7.76
CA GLY A 52 -16.72 -29.70 -6.67
C GLY A 52 -15.22 -29.94 -6.89
N SER A 53 -14.79 -30.58 -7.98
CA SER A 53 -13.36 -30.62 -8.32
C SER A 53 -12.89 -29.24 -8.80
N SER A 54 -11.68 -28.81 -8.39
CA SER A 54 -11.06 -27.58 -8.86
C SER A 54 -11.04 -27.54 -10.39
N ARG A 55 -11.71 -26.58 -11.00
CA ARG A 55 -11.72 -26.39 -12.45
C ARG A 55 -10.40 -25.71 -12.84
N PRO A 56 -9.50 -26.37 -13.59
CA PRO A 56 -8.24 -25.74 -14.00
C PRO A 56 -8.44 -24.49 -14.88
N GLN A 57 -9.63 -24.35 -15.47
CA GLN A 57 -10.02 -23.22 -16.32
C GLN A 57 -10.52 -22.00 -15.52
N GLU A 58 -10.82 -22.14 -14.23
CA GLU A 58 -11.12 -21.02 -13.34
C GLU A 58 -9.82 -20.47 -12.74
N LEU A 59 -8.87 -20.06 -13.61
CA LEU A 59 -7.80 -19.19 -13.15
C LEU A 59 -8.45 -17.92 -12.59
N GLU A 60 -8.02 -17.49 -11.40
CA GLU A 60 -8.47 -16.23 -10.82
C GLU A 60 -8.37 -15.13 -11.88
N PRO A 61 -9.46 -14.41 -12.19
CA PRO A 61 -9.48 -13.38 -13.24
C PRO A 61 -8.36 -12.33 -13.05
N ASP A 62 -8.01 -12.08 -11.78
CA ASP A 62 -6.92 -11.19 -11.40
C ASP A 62 -5.55 -11.74 -11.82
N ALA A 63 -5.31 -13.05 -11.64
CA ALA A 63 -4.09 -13.69 -12.09
C ALA A 63 -3.98 -13.68 -13.62
N GLN A 64 -5.08 -13.92 -14.33
CA GLN A 64 -5.12 -13.86 -15.79
C GLN A 64 -4.88 -12.45 -16.32
N ALA A 65 -5.51 -11.43 -15.72
CA ALA A 65 -5.29 -10.03 -16.08
C ALA A 65 -3.84 -9.60 -15.84
N ARG A 66 -3.25 -10.03 -14.70
CA ARG A 66 -1.85 -9.74 -14.39
C ARG A 66 -0.90 -10.34 -15.41
N ILE A 67 -1.14 -11.58 -15.84
CA ILE A 67 -0.37 -12.22 -16.91
C ILE A 67 -0.57 -11.51 -18.25
N ALA A 68 -1.78 -11.05 -18.57
CA ALA A 68 -2.04 -10.32 -19.81
C ALA A 68 -1.35 -8.94 -19.87
N VAL A 69 -1.29 -8.23 -18.74
CA VAL A 69 -0.68 -6.88 -18.66
C VAL A 69 0.83 -6.94 -18.52
N PHE A 70 1.35 -7.84 -17.68
CA PHE A 70 2.77 -7.89 -17.33
C PHE A 70 3.52 -9.08 -17.92
N GLY A 71 2.84 -10.02 -18.57
CA GLY A 71 3.43 -11.31 -18.95
C GLY A 71 3.66 -12.22 -17.74
N ALA A 72 3.67 -13.53 -17.96
CA ALA A 72 4.00 -14.51 -16.91
C ALA A 72 5.51 -14.74 -16.76
N ASP A 73 6.26 -14.54 -17.84
CA ASP A 73 7.57 -15.17 -18.03
C ASP A 73 8.63 -14.18 -18.58
N ILE A 74 8.62 -12.91 -18.14
CA ILE A 74 9.66 -11.94 -18.52
C ILE A 74 11.03 -12.49 -18.08
N GLY A 75 11.90 -12.75 -19.05
CA GLY A 75 13.27 -13.21 -18.83
C GLY A 75 13.43 -14.71 -18.53
N LYS A 76 12.37 -15.51 -18.69
CA LYS A 76 12.45 -16.97 -18.47
C LYS A 76 13.33 -17.68 -19.50
N ASP A 77 13.24 -17.25 -20.75
CA ASP A 77 14.04 -17.77 -21.87
C ASP A 77 15.26 -16.90 -22.16
N ALA A 78 15.62 -15.97 -21.26
CA ALA A 78 16.79 -15.12 -21.44
C ALA A 78 18.07 -15.97 -21.44
N SER A 79 18.95 -15.68 -22.40
CA SER A 79 20.28 -16.25 -22.47
C SER A 79 21.14 -15.84 -21.27
N GLU A 80 22.19 -16.61 -20.98
CA GLU A 80 23.11 -16.28 -19.89
C GLU A 80 23.77 -14.90 -20.08
N GLY A 81 24.00 -14.49 -21.33
CA GLY A 81 24.53 -13.16 -21.67
C GLY A 81 23.56 -12.03 -21.33
N GLU A 82 22.27 -12.20 -21.62
CA GLU A 82 21.23 -11.23 -21.26
C GLU A 82 21.04 -11.12 -19.75
N LYS A 83 21.06 -12.24 -19.04
CA LYS A 83 21.04 -12.25 -17.57
C LYS A 83 22.24 -11.50 -16.98
N LEU A 84 23.44 -11.70 -17.56
CA LEU A 84 24.65 -11.01 -17.12
C LEU A 84 24.54 -9.50 -17.34
N LEU A 85 24.02 -9.08 -18.50
CA LEU A 85 23.82 -7.67 -18.84
C LEU A 85 22.81 -7.01 -17.90
N VAL A 86 21.68 -7.67 -17.61
CA VAL A 86 20.66 -7.16 -16.67
C VAL A 86 21.23 -7.07 -15.26
N ARG A 87 22.04 -8.04 -14.84
CA ARG A 87 22.70 -8.04 -13.54
C ARG A 87 23.69 -6.87 -13.42
N GLU A 88 24.49 -6.62 -14.46
CA GLU A 88 25.42 -5.48 -14.50
C GLU A 88 24.70 -4.14 -14.56
N ALA A 89 23.55 -4.08 -15.26
CA ALA A 89 22.66 -2.93 -15.27
C ALA A 89 21.90 -2.74 -13.94
N GLY A 90 22.09 -3.63 -12.95
CA GLY A 90 21.44 -3.55 -11.64
C GLY A 90 19.95 -3.93 -11.65
N GLY A 91 19.43 -4.48 -12.75
CA GLY A 91 18.02 -4.86 -12.90
C GLY A 91 17.62 -6.11 -12.11
N ASP A 92 18.58 -6.92 -11.67
CA ASP A 92 18.37 -8.13 -10.88
C ASP A 92 18.24 -7.85 -9.36
N ALA A 93 18.57 -6.63 -8.92
CA ALA A 93 18.60 -6.26 -7.50
C ALA A 93 17.22 -5.88 -6.92
N VAL A 94 16.16 -5.87 -7.74
CA VAL A 94 14.83 -5.45 -7.32
C VAL A 94 14.04 -6.67 -6.85
N ASP A 95 13.72 -6.71 -5.55
CA ASP A 95 12.81 -7.71 -5.01
C ASP A 95 11.44 -7.58 -5.71
N ARG A 96 11.01 -8.69 -6.33
CA ARG A 96 9.77 -8.77 -7.12
C ARG A 96 8.52 -8.48 -6.28
N SER A 97 8.61 -8.63 -4.96
CA SER A 97 7.53 -8.37 -4.01
C SER A 97 7.41 -6.91 -3.57
N VAL A 98 8.36 -6.04 -3.94
CA VAL A 98 8.40 -4.64 -3.49
C VAL A 98 7.11 -3.88 -3.81
N ARG A 99 6.49 -4.12 -4.97
CA ARG A 99 5.21 -3.47 -5.29
C ARG A 99 4.10 -3.90 -4.34
N ALA A 100 4.02 -5.19 -4.01
CA ALA A 100 3.04 -5.69 -3.05
C ALA A 100 3.29 -5.14 -1.64
N ALA A 101 4.56 -4.95 -1.25
CA ALA A 101 4.92 -4.32 0.02
C ALA A 101 4.51 -2.83 0.05
N ILE A 102 4.79 -2.08 -1.02
CA ILE A 102 4.38 -0.67 -1.15
C ILE A 102 2.86 -0.55 -1.12
N ASP A 103 2.14 -1.40 -1.83
CA ASP A 103 0.67 -1.39 -1.85
C ASP A 103 0.10 -1.70 -0.46
N PHE A 104 0.73 -2.62 0.28
CA PHE A 104 0.35 -2.93 1.66
C PHE A 104 0.60 -1.74 2.60
N ASP A 105 1.75 -1.09 2.49
CA ASP A 105 2.09 0.10 3.29
C ASP A 105 1.16 1.28 2.94
N ALA A 106 0.87 1.49 1.67
CA ALA A 106 -0.06 2.51 1.19
C ALA A 106 -1.51 2.23 1.63
N ALA A 107 -1.91 0.96 1.73
CA ALA A 107 -3.22 0.61 2.27
C ALA A 107 -3.38 1.02 3.75
N GLN A 108 -2.28 1.10 4.52
CA GLN A 108 -2.32 1.58 5.90
C GLN A 108 -2.50 3.10 5.99
N THR A 109 -1.94 3.88 5.05
CA THR A 109 -2.12 5.34 5.03
C THR A 109 -3.56 5.72 4.66
N LEU A 110 -4.15 5.02 3.67
CA LEU A 110 -5.55 5.18 3.27
C LEU A 110 -6.56 4.79 4.38
N ARG A 111 -6.17 3.94 5.33
CA ARG A 111 -7.04 3.46 6.42
C ARG A 111 -6.70 4.02 7.80
N LYS A 112 -5.82 5.04 7.88
CA LYS A 112 -5.40 5.56 9.18
C LYS A 112 -6.57 6.26 9.87
N SER A 113 -7.00 5.70 11.01
CA SER A 113 -7.94 6.40 11.88
C SER A 113 -7.31 7.69 12.41
N ARG A 114 -8.10 8.75 12.59
CA ARG A 114 -7.60 9.99 13.17
C ARG A 114 -7.01 9.69 14.54
N SER A 115 -5.71 9.97 14.69
CA SER A 115 -5.00 9.81 15.95
C SER A 115 -5.57 10.78 17.00
N PHE A 116 -5.42 10.45 18.28
CA PHE A 116 -5.72 11.36 19.38
C PHE A 116 -5.04 12.73 19.22
N SER A 117 -3.78 12.75 18.72
CA SER A 117 -3.06 14.00 18.43
C SER A 117 -3.77 14.85 17.39
N ASP A 118 -4.35 14.22 16.36
CA ASP A 118 -5.11 14.91 15.31
C ASP A 118 -6.40 15.52 15.87
N SER A 119 -7.02 14.86 16.86
CA SER A 119 -8.17 15.40 17.58
C SER A 119 -7.84 16.62 18.43
N ILE A 120 -6.63 16.69 19.00
CA ILE A 120 -6.17 17.87 19.76
C ILE A 120 -5.85 19.01 18.80
N LEU A 121 -5.08 18.74 17.74
CA LEU A 121 -4.67 19.75 16.76
C LEU A 121 -5.87 20.35 16.01
N ASN A 122 -6.93 19.56 15.81
CA ASN A 122 -8.16 19.96 15.13
C ASN A 122 -9.35 20.17 16.09
N PHE A 123 -9.09 20.43 17.37
CA PHE A 123 -10.14 20.71 18.34
C PHE A 123 -10.99 21.93 17.92
N GLY A 124 -12.31 21.77 17.90
CA GLY A 124 -13.26 22.82 17.51
C GLY A 124 -13.40 23.06 16.00
N ARG A 125 -12.66 22.34 15.14
CA ARG A 125 -12.82 22.42 13.67
C ARG A 125 -13.78 21.35 13.14
N PRO A 126 -14.57 21.64 12.09
CA PRO A 126 -15.44 20.63 11.48
C PRO A 126 -14.61 19.44 10.97
N LYS A 127 -15.10 18.22 11.19
CA LYS A 127 -14.43 16.97 10.79
C LYS A 127 -14.49 16.70 9.28
N THR A 128 -14.71 17.69 8.44
CA THR A 128 -14.81 17.50 6.99
C THR A 128 -13.42 17.44 6.39
N GLU A 129 -13.19 16.50 5.47
CA GLU A 129 -12.01 16.58 4.61
C GLU A 129 -12.10 17.88 3.80
N PRO A 130 -11.01 18.67 3.71
CA PRO A 130 -11.05 19.88 2.90
C PRO A 130 -11.35 19.46 1.45
N VAL A 131 -12.45 19.97 0.90
CA VAL A 131 -12.70 19.85 -0.53
C VAL A 131 -11.68 20.74 -1.21
N ILE A 132 -10.65 20.13 -1.79
CA ILE A 132 -9.58 20.83 -2.49
C ILE A 132 -10.06 21.09 -3.92
N ASP A 133 -10.19 22.36 -4.27
CA ASP A 133 -10.34 22.76 -5.66
C ASP A 133 -8.99 22.61 -6.38
N GLN A 134 -8.98 21.82 -7.46
CA GLN A 134 -7.78 21.48 -8.20
C GLN A 134 -7.11 22.73 -8.81
N GLU A 135 -7.92 23.68 -9.29
CA GLU A 135 -7.40 24.88 -9.96
C GLU A 135 -6.77 25.83 -8.94
N ALA A 136 -7.49 26.13 -7.86
CA ALA A 136 -6.98 26.97 -6.78
C ALA A 136 -5.72 26.39 -6.10
N GLU A 137 -5.67 25.06 -5.95
CA GLU A 137 -4.49 24.38 -5.40
C GLU A 137 -3.28 24.47 -6.33
N ALA A 138 -3.50 24.29 -7.64
CA ALA A 138 -2.44 24.42 -8.63
C ALA A 138 -1.88 25.85 -8.68
N GLU A 139 -2.73 26.86 -8.55
CA GLU A 139 -2.30 28.26 -8.45
C GLU A 139 -1.47 28.52 -7.20
N ARG A 140 -1.90 28.02 -6.03
CA ARG A 140 -1.13 28.14 -4.79
C ARG A 140 0.27 27.52 -4.93
N LEU A 141 0.36 26.33 -5.51
CA LEU A 141 1.63 25.64 -5.73
C LEU A 141 2.54 26.39 -6.72
N ARG A 142 1.97 27.05 -7.75
CA ARG A 142 2.75 27.89 -8.67
C ARG A 142 3.29 29.13 -7.96
N ALA A 143 2.45 29.82 -7.18
CA ALA A 143 2.86 31.00 -6.43
C ALA A 143 3.94 30.66 -5.38
N GLU A 144 3.82 29.53 -4.70
CA GLU A 144 4.82 29.05 -3.75
C GLU A 144 6.15 28.71 -4.44
N LYS A 145 6.12 28.08 -5.61
CA LYS A 145 7.33 27.82 -6.40
C LYS A 145 8.02 29.11 -6.82
N VAL A 146 7.28 30.11 -7.31
CA VAL A 146 7.84 31.42 -7.67
C VAL A 146 8.44 32.10 -6.44
N ALA A 147 7.74 32.10 -5.30
CA ALA A 147 8.27 32.68 -4.07
C ALA A 147 9.54 31.97 -3.60
N VAL A 148 9.60 30.64 -3.70
CA VAL A 148 10.81 29.87 -3.37
C VAL A 148 11.93 30.18 -4.35
N GLU A 149 11.66 30.26 -5.66
CA GLU A 149 12.64 30.65 -6.68
C GLU A 149 13.18 32.06 -6.43
N ASP A 150 12.32 33.03 -6.10
CA ASP A 150 12.69 34.40 -5.76
C ASP A 150 13.58 34.47 -4.51
N LEU A 151 13.26 33.67 -3.48
CA LEU A 151 14.02 33.62 -2.23
C LEU A 151 15.36 32.89 -2.36
N THR A 152 15.41 31.83 -3.17
CA THR A 152 16.59 30.98 -3.32
C THR A 152 17.46 31.38 -4.51
N GLY A 153 16.95 32.26 -5.39
CA GLY A 153 17.59 32.61 -6.66
C GLY A 153 17.85 31.38 -7.55
N GLY A 154 17.02 30.34 -7.41
CA GLY A 154 17.18 29.06 -8.12
C GLY A 154 18.38 28.21 -7.68
N LYS A 155 18.97 28.49 -6.51
CA LYS A 155 20.12 27.72 -5.97
C LYS A 155 19.67 26.79 -4.85
N ASP A 156 20.34 25.64 -4.75
CA ASP A 156 20.09 24.67 -3.68
C ASP A 156 20.39 25.28 -2.30
N VAL A 157 19.41 25.20 -1.39
CA VAL A 157 19.55 25.66 -0.01
C VAL A 157 20.26 24.60 0.83
N ILE A 158 21.55 24.82 1.13
CA ILE A 158 22.34 23.90 1.96
C ILE A 158 22.23 24.29 3.43
N VAL A 159 21.34 23.63 4.18
CA VAL A 159 21.20 23.81 5.63
C VAL A 159 22.34 23.11 6.36
N LYS A 160 23.39 23.84 6.74
CA LYS A 160 24.49 23.32 7.59
C LYS A 160 24.23 23.65 9.06
N ARG A 161 24.13 22.61 9.90
CA ARG A 161 24.10 22.79 11.37
C ARG A 161 25.46 23.30 11.85
N LYS A 162 25.50 24.53 12.36
CA LYS A 162 26.70 25.07 13.01
C LYS A 162 26.94 24.28 14.31
N ARG A 163 28.04 23.52 14.38
CA ARG A 163 28.48 22.89 15.63
C ARG A 163 29.12 23.98 16.51
N SER A 164 28.34 24.62 17.37
CA SER A 164 28.88 25.46 18.45
C SER A 164 29.10 24.59 19.68
N GLY A 165 30.32 24.59 20.23
CA GLY A 165 30.72 23.79 21.39
C GLY A 165 30.18 24.29 22.74
N LYS A 166 29.37 25.35 22.75
CA LYS A 166 28.66 25.82 23.93
C LYS A 166 27.18 25.96 23.60
N LEU A 167 26.35 25.46 24.51
CA LEU A 167 24.90 25.61 24.45
C LEU A 167 24.59 27.12 24.49
N PRO A 168 23.74 27.64 23.61
CA PRO A 168 23.34 29.04 23.69
C PRO A 168 22.58 29.25 25.00
N GLY A 169 23.14 30.06 25.91
CA GLY A 169 22.48 30.44 27.17
C GLY A 169 23.11 29.92 28.47
N LEU A 170 24.36 29.45 28.44
CA LEU A 170 25.19 29.27 29.65
C LEU A 170 26.58 29.90 29.47
#